data_AF-A0A7Y1FC23-F1
#
_entry.id   AF-A0A7Y1FC23-F1
#
_cell.length_a   1.000
_cell.length_b   1.000
_cell.length_c   1.000
_cell.angle_alpha   90.00
_cell.angle_beta   90.00
_cell.angle_gamma   90.00
#
_symmetry.space_group_name_H-M   'P 1'
#
loop_
_entity.id
_entity.type
_entity.pdbx_description
1 polymer ?
#
loop_
_entity_poly.entity_id
_entity_poly.type
_entity_poly.pdbx_seq_one_letter_code
_entity_poly.pdbx_strand_id
1 'polypeptide(L)'
;MAKAPALRGYLIRDRDETGYYNGIPQLRGAVQSVPIGDGLSIRYCLSEDVFFGGSVCEARLLTALLCKPGDAFPVAVLEATILSKGTGRGMGIIDSCDLISESLHTIVNDLSTTSVDDFSSVLSNGGVFILDRLEVRFDSTRLGISQRLFTAITESVSRSIELCLYALQPFPLQYEYCDPGSESPEYETFWAAFCLDKEKLSNYYCYQFGCKSVSPYTRFLMSAFNGWKLSINRLGWSVFISE
;
A
#
# COMPACT_ATOMS: atom_id res chain seq x y z
N MET A 1 -28.15 22.48 17.64
CA MET A 1 -26.87 21.94 17.13
C MET A 1 -26.67 22.46 15.73
N ALA A 2 -25.69 23.34 15.53
CA ALA A 2 -25.38 23.89 14.21
C ALA A 2 -24.68 22.81 13.37
N LYS A 3 -25.16 22.61 12.13
CA LYS A 3 -24.48 21.81 11.11
C LYS A 3 -23.10 22.41 10.86
N ALA A 4 -22.04 21.60 10.88
CA ALA A 4 -20.73 22.01 10.41
C ALA A 4 -20.88 22.61 9.00
N PRO A 5 -20.26 23.77 8.69
CA PRO A 5 -20.34 24.33 7.36
C PRO A 5 -19.74 23.31 6.39
N ALA A 6 -20.49 23.01 5.32
CA ALA A 6 -20.00 22.18 4.24
C ALA A 6 -18.74 22.85 3.67
N LEU A 7 -17.60 22.16 3.77
CA LEU A 7 -16.35 22.56 3.14
C LEU A 7 -16.64 22.85 1.66
N ARG A 8 -16.63 24.13 1.27
CA ARG A 8 -16.72 24.53 -0.14
C ARG A 8 -15.41 24.11 -0.81
N GLY A 9 -15.43 22.94 -1.45
CA GLY A 9 -14.81 22.61 -2.74
C GLY A 9 -13.33 22.86 -3.04
N TYR A 10 -12.49 23.38 -2.12
CA TYR A 10 -11.13 23.82 -2.47
C TYR A 10 -9.99 23.20 -1.66
N LEU A 11 -10.25 22.25 -0.76
CA LEU A 11 -9.21 21.67 0.11
C LEU A 11 -8.98 20.18 -0.08
N ILE A 12 -9.72 19.53 -0.96
CA ILE A 12 -9.51 18.11 -1.28
C ILE A 12 -9.63 17.94 -2.79
N ARG A 13 -8.90 16.96 -3.32
CA ARG A 13 -8.98 16.61 -4.74
C ARG A 13 -10.31 15.95 -5.04
N ASP A 14 -10.87 16.33 -6.18
CA ASP A 14 -11.92 15.55 -6.82
C ASP A 14 -11.30 14.43 -7.66
N ARG A 15 -12.13 13.42 -7.97
CA ARG A 15 -11.76 12.40 -8.95
C ARG A 15 -11.74 13.01 -10.35
N ASP A 16 -10.82 12.54 -11.18
CA ASP A 16 -10.78 12.89 -12.58
C ASP A 16 -11.93 12.24 -13.38
N GLU A 17 -12.00 12.53 -14.68
CA GLU A 17 -13.01 11.97 -15.60
C GLU A 17 -12.96 10.44 -15.70
N THR A 18 -11.83 9.83 -15.31
CA THR A 18 -11.63 8.37 -15.30
C THR A 18 -12.15 7.74 -14.01
N GLY A 19 -12.48 8.56 -13.00
CA GLY A 19 -13.07 8.13 -11.74
C GLY A 19 -12.06 7.83 -10.64
N TYR A 20 -10.82 8.32 -10.77
CA TYR A 20 -9.73 8.12 -9.81
C TYR A 20 -9.21 9.47 -9.27
N TYR A 21 -8.70 9.51 -8.05
CA TYR A 21 -8.02 10.67 -7.45
C TYR A 21 -6.63 10.87 -8.03
N ASN A 22 -5.96 9.74 -8.32
CA ASN A 22 -4.68 9.71 -8.99
C ASN A 22 -4.92 9.15 -10.40
N GLY A 23 -4.23 9.66 -11.42
CA GLY A 23 -4.39 9.15 -12.78
C GLY A 23 -4.12 7.63 -12.88
N ILE A 24 -4.53 7.03 -13.99
CA ILE A 24 -4.29 5.59 -14.23
C ILE A 24 -2.78 5.38 -14.52
N PRO A 25 -2.08 4.55 -13.74
CA PRO A 25 -0.66 4.33 -13.94
C PRO A 25 -0.42 3.51 -15.21
N GLN A 26 0.74 3.73 -15.83
CA GLN A 26 1.17 2.94 -16.98
C GLN A 26 1.83 1.65 -16.52
N LEU A 27 1.48 0.53 -17.16
CA LEU A 27 2.20 -0.72 -16.96
C LEU A 27 3.56 -0.65 -17.67
N ARG A 28 4.64 -0.60 -16.88
CA ARG A 28 6.02 -0.49 -17.39
C ARG A 28 6.72 -1.84 -17.32
N GLY A 29 6.98 -2.47 -18.48
CA GLY A 29 7.73 -3.73 -18.57
C GLY A 29 6.89 -4.89 -19.13
N ALA A 30 7.27 -6.11 -18.76
CA ALA A 30 6.62 -7.34 -19.23
C ALA A 30 5.25 -7.52 -18.57
N VAL A 31 4.19 -7.19 -19.31
CA VAL A 31 2.81 -7.29 -18.80
C VAL A 31 2.35 -8.74 -18.74
N GLN A 32 1.92 -9.14 -17.56
CA GLN A 32 1.25 -10.41 -17.28
C GLN A 32 -0.26 -10.20 -17.16
N SER A 33 -1.03 -11.26 -17.40
CA SER A 33 -2.50 -11.23 -17.33
C SER A 33 -3.04 -12.42 -16.56
N VAL A 34 -3.91 -12.17 -15.58
CA VAL A 34 -4.52 -13.19 -14.73
C VAL A 34 -6.04 -13.01 -14.75
N PRO A 35 -6.81 -13.99 -15.26
CA PRO A 35 -8.27 -13.94 -15.17
C PRO A 35 -8.72 -14.18 -13.72
N ILE A 36 -9.69 -13.41 -13.24
CA ILE A 36 -10.21 -13.53 -11.86
C ILE A 36 -11.72 -13.78 -11.78
N GLY A 37 -12.32 -14.25 -12.89
CA GLY A 37 -13.75 -14.54 -13.00
C GLY A 37 -14.60 -13.32 -13.37
N ASP A 38 -15.90 -13.55 -13.66
CA ASP A 38 -16.88 -12.50 -14.03
C ASP A 38 -16.48 -11.64 -15.25
N GLY A 39 -15.66 -12.21 -16.13
CA GLY A 39 -15.06 -11.49 -17.25
C GLY A 39 -13.94 -10.52 -16.84
N LEU A 40 -13.58 -10.42 -15.56
CA LEU A 40 -12.52 -9.55 -15.08
C LEU A 40 -11.13 -10.19 -15.26
N SER A 41 -10.15 -9.36 -15.60
CA SER A 41 -8.74 -9.77 -15.71
C SER A 41 -7.84 -8.74 -15.07
N ILE A 42 -6.83 -9.19 -14.34
CA ILE A 42 -5.77 -8.34 -13.81
C ILE A 42 -4.66 -8.30 -14.84
N ARG A 43 -4.29 -7.10 -15.28
CA ARG A 43 -3.07 -6.85 -16.05
C ARG A 43 -2.05 -6.23 -15.12
N TYR A 44 -0.89 -6.85 -14.97
CA TYR A 44 0.11 -6.35 -14.04
C TYR A 44 1.53 -6.43 -14.58
N CYS A 45 2.40 -5.61 -14.03
CA CYS A 45 3.83 -5.69 -14.26
C CYS A 45 4.56 -5.63 -12.92
N LEU A 46 5.62 -6.42 -12.80
CA LEU A 46 6.57 -6.38 -11.70
C LEU A 46 7.92 -5.95 -12.28
N SER A 47 8.50 -4.88 -11.76
CA SER A 47 9.79 -4.39 -12.24
C SER A 47 10.94 -5.36 -11.90
N GLU A 48 12.08 -5.16 -12.55
CA GLU A 48 13.36 -5.62 -12.02
C GLU A 48 13.71 -4.91 -10.70
N ASP A 49 14.81 -5.32 -10.08
CA ASP A 49 15.31 -4.66 -8.87
C ASP A 49 15.64 -3.19 -9.18
N VAL A 50 14.97 -2.29 -8.47
CA VAL A 50 15.19 -0.84 -8.59
C VAL A 50 16.28 -0.35 -7.62
N PHE A 51 16.67 -1.17 -6.64
CA PHE A 51 17.88 -0.94 -5.89
C PHE A 51 19.05 -1.49 -6.70
N PHE A 52 20.02 -0.63 -7.02
CA PHE A 52 21.24 -1.07 -7.70
C PHE A 52 21.87 -2.23 -6.90
N GLY A 53 22.30 -3.31 -7.58
CA GLY A 53 22.63 -4.62 -6.97
C GLY A 53 23.72 -4.69 -5.89
N GLY A 54 24.22 -3.54 -5.40
CA GLY A 54 25.03 -3.42 -4.20
C GLY A 54 24.23 -3.36 -2.88
N SER A 55 22.90 -3.24 -2.92
CA SER A 55 22.03 -3.17 -1.74
C SER A 55 21.82 -4.53 -1.06
N VAL A 56 21.70 -4.54 0.27
CA VAL A 56 21.33 -5.74 1.07
C VAL A 56 19.86 -6.15 0.89
N CYS A 57 19.07 -5.32 0.21
CA CYS A 57 17.67 -5.52 -0.10
C CYS A 57 17.42 -5.28 -1.60
N GLU A 58 16.51 -6.04 -2.20
CA GLU A 58 15.97 -5.75 -3.53
C GLU A 58 14.60 -5.10 -3.36
N ALA A 59 14.30 -4.11 -4.21
CA ALA A 59 12.96 -3.53 -4.31
C ALA A 59 12.41 -3.75 -5.71
N ARG A 60 11.17 -4.24 -5.80
CA ARG A 60 10.45 -4.36 -7.05
C ARG A 60 9.13 -3.60 -6.98
N LEU A 61 8.89 -2.77 -7.99
CA LEU A 61 7.66 -2.01 -8.12
C LEU A 61 6.62 -2.87 -8.84
N LEU A 62 5.44 -2.97 -8.24
CA LEU A 62 4.28 -3.66 -8.76
C LEU A 62 3.23 -2.65 -9.17
N THR A 63 2.78 -2.73 -10.42
CA THR A 63 1.60 -2.01 -10.91
C THR A 63 0.59 -3.01 -11.43
N ALA A 64 -0.63 -2.98 -10.94
CA ALA A 64 -1.72 -3.86 -11.35
C ALA A 64 -3.00 -3.08 -11.67
N LEU A 65 -3.61 -3.43 -12.80
CA LEU A 65 -4.85 -2.86 -13.29
C LEU A 65 -5.89 -3.96 -13.40
N LEU A 66 -7.03 -3.80 -12.73
CA LEU A 66 -8.17 -4.68 -12.92
C LEU A 66 -9.01 -4.19 -14.10
N CYS A 67 -9.11 -4.98 -15.15
CA CYS A 67 -9.80 -4.62 -16.39
C CYS A 67 -11.07 -5.44 -16.58
N LYS A 68 -12.10 -4.78 -17.13
CA LYS A 68 -13.34 -5.41 -17.59
C LYS A 68 -13.47 -5.25 -19.11
N PRO A 69 -13.84 -6.29 -19.86
CA PRO A 69 -14.08 -6.20 -21.29
C PRO A 69 -15.11 -5.12 -21.63
N GLY A 70 -14.75 -4.24 -22.57
CA GLY A 70 -15.61 -3.15 -23.02
C GLY A 70 -15.49 -1.85 -22.21
N ASP A 71 -14.84 -1.87 -21.05
CA ASP A 71 -14.58 -0.64 -20.28
C ASP A 71 -13.37 0.12 -20.85
N ALA A 72 -13.49 1.44 -20.96
CA ALA A 72 -12.40 2.32 -21.42
C ALA A 72 -11.28 2.46 -20.37
N PHE A 73 -11.62 2.34 -19.10
CA PHE A 73 -10.72 2.51 -17.96
C PHE A 73 -10.74 1.28 -17.06
N PRO A 74 -9.65 0.99 -16.32
CA PRO A 74 -9.67 -0.09 -15.34
C PRO A 74 -10.75 0.15 -14.28
N VAL A 75 -11.21 -0.94 -13.68
CA VAL A 75 -12.16 -0.98 -12.56
C VAL A 75 -11.45 -0.68 -11.24
N ALA A 76 -10.19 -1.10 -11.11
CA ALA A 76 -9.37 -0.81 -9.95
C ALA A 76 -7.88 -0.76 -10.32
N VAL A 77 -7.12 -0.04 -9.50
CA VAL A 77 -5.67 0.16 -9.60
C VAL A 77 -5.04 -0.26 -8.28
N LEU A 78 -3.93 -0.99 -8.37
CA LEU A 78 -3.05 -1.27 -7.25
C LEU A 78 -1.61 -0.93 -7.63
N GLU A 79 -0.93 -0.20 -6.75
CA GLU A 79 0.51 0.04 -6.81
C GLU A 79 1.12 -0.37 -5.48
N ALA A 80 2.26 -1.06 -5.54
CA ALA A 80 2.95 -1.56 -4.37
C ALA A 80 4.45 -1.69 -4.60
N THR A 81 5.20 -1.69 -3.51
CA THR A 81 6.64 -1.96 -3.49
C THR A 81 6.88 -3.27 -2.74
N ILE A 82 7.56 -4.21 -3.38
CA ILE A 82 7.93 -5.48 -2.76
C ILE A 82 9.40 -5.42 -2.40
N LEU A 83 9.68 -5.50 -1.10
CA LEU A 83 11.02 -5.62 -0.56
C LEU A 83 11.35 -7.08 -0.34
N SER A 84 12.55 -7.49 -0.73
CA SER A 84 13.03 -8.86 -0.53
C SER A 84 14.52 -8.87 -0.24
N LYS A 85 15.05 -10.02 0.17
CA LYS A 85 16.48 -10.18 0.42
C LYS A 85 17.31 -9.88 -0.83
N GLY A 86 18.25 -8.95 -0.69
CA GLY A 86 19.26 -8.64 -1.70
C GLY A 86 20.53 -9.48 -1.54
N THR A 87 21.33 -9.46 -2.60
CA THR A 87 22.64 -10.14 -2.64
C THR A 87 23.80 -9.18 -2.33
N GLY A 88 23.54 -7.88 -2.32
CA GLY A 88 24.52 -6.85 -2.05
C GLY A 88 24.91 -6.78 -0.56
N ARG A 89 25.96 -6.00 -0.29
CA ARG A 89 26.55 -5.83 1.05
C ARG A 89 26.95 -4.39 1.35
N GLY A 90 26.68 -3.47 0.43
CA GLY A 90 27.23 -2.12 0.44
C GLY A 90 26.32 -1.08 1.07
N MET A 91 25.02 -1.11 0.74
CA MET A 91 24.04 -0.12 1.19
C MET A 91 23.00 -0.77 2.10
N GLY A 92 22.69 -0.12 3.23
CA GLY A 92 21.67 -0.57 4.17
C GLY A 92 20.26 -0.45 3.61
N ILE A 93 19.30 -1.11 4.25
CA ILE A 93 17.89 -1.15 3.79
C ILE A 93 17.29 0.26 3.77
N ILE A 94 17.50 1.03 4.84
CA ILE A 94 16.95 2.39 5.01
C ILE A 94 17.51 3.36 3.97
N ASP A 95 18.84 3.32 3.77
CA ASP A 95 19.53 4.17 2.79
C ASP A 95 19.07 3.86 1.36
N SER A 96 18.82 2.58 1.06
CA SER A 96 18.33 2.18 -0.26
C SER A 96 16.94 2.74 -0.51
N CYS A 97 16.04 2.66 0.47
CA CYS A 97 14.66 3.13 0.35
C CYS A 97 14.56 4.65 0.13
N ASP A 98 15.47 5.44 0.70
CA ASP A 98 15.56 6.89 0.49
C ASP A 98 15.76 7.26 -0.99
N LEU A 99 16.45 6.40 -1.75
CA LEU A 99 16.70 6.62 -3.17
C LEU A 99 15.45 6.46 -4.06
N ILE A 100 14.40 5.77 -3.58
CA ILE A 100 13.14 5.60 -4.34
C ILE A 100 12.15 6.68 -3.97
N SER A 101 11.79 6.77 -2.69
CA SER A 101 10.84 7.77 -2.22
C SER A 101 10.90 7.94 -0.70
N GLU A 102 10.60 9.16 -0.26
CA GLU A 102 10.48 9.52 1.16
C GLU A 102 9.39 8.70 1.87
N SER A 103 8.29 8.37 1.17
CA SER A 103 7.20 7.56 1.73
C SER A 103 7.66 6.14 2.03
N LEU A 104 8.37 5.50 1.09
CA LEU A 104 8.94 4.17 1.30
C LEU A 104 9.97 4.18 2.43
N HIS A 105 10.87 5.17 2.44
CA HIS A 105 11.84 5.36 3.51
C HIS A 105 11.16 5.45 4.88
N THR A 106 10.11 6.25 5.00
CA THR A 106 9.36 6.43 6.25
C THR A 106 8.76 5.11 6.73
N ILE A 107 8.07 4.37 5.84
CA ILE A 107 7.45 3.09 6.20
C ILE A 107 8.52 2.07 6.63
N VAL A 108 9.63 1.98 5.89
CA VAL A 108 10.70 1.01 6.16
C VAL A 108 11.48 1.35 7.43
N ASN A 109 11.75 2.63 7.68
CA ASN A 109 12.37 3.08 8.91
C ASN A 109 11.48 2.74 10.11
N ASP A 110 10.18 3.02 10.03
CA ASP A 110 9.25 2.67 11.09
C ASP A 110 9.14 1.14 11.29
N LEU A 111 9.08 0.36 10.20
CA LEU A 111 9.09 -1.11 10.27
C LEU A 111 10.36 -1.62 10.96
N SER A 112 11.52 -1.09 10.58
CA SER A 112 12.82 -1.50 11.11
C SER A 112 12.99 -1.15 12.58
N THR A 113 12.52 0.02 13.00
CA THR A 113 12.65 0.50 14.39
C THR A 113 11.66 -0.15 15.35
N THR A 114 10.57 -0.74 14.83
CA THR A 114 9.52 -1.37 15.65
C THR A 114 9.52 -2.89 15.58
N SER A 115 10.39 -3.49 14.75
CA SER A 115 10.56 -4.93 14.70
C SER A 115 11.33 -5.43 15.93
N VAL A 116 10.93 -6.58 16.45
CA VAL A 116 11.69 -7.29 17.51
C VAL A 116 12.94 -7.93 16.91
N ASP A 117 12.84 -8.39 15.68
CA ASP A 117 13.93 -9.00 14.92
C ASP A 117 14.64 -7.93 14.07
N ASP A 118 15.87 -8.20 13.64
CA ASP A 118 16.49 -7.40 12.59
C ASP A 118 15.60 -7.48 11.33
N PHE A 119 15.23 -6.33 10.77
CA PHE A 119 14.40 -6.26 9.57
C PHE A 119 15.03 -7.03 8.38
N SER A 120 16.36 -7.12 8.33
CA SER A 120 17.10 -7.94 7.35
C SER A 120 16.80 -9.43 7.49
N SER A 121 16.53 -9.89 8.73
CA SER A 121 16.12 -11.27 9.01
C SER A 121 14.69 -11.52 8.54
N VAL A 122 13.78 -10.53 8.69
CA VAL A 122 12.42 -10.61 8.14
C VAL A 122 12.46 -10.76 6.62
N LEU A 123 13.24 -9.91 5.93
CA LEU A 123 13.41 -10.00 4.48
C LEU A 123 14.06 -11.31 4.01
N SER A 124 14.84 -11.95 4.89
CA SER A 124 15.43 -13.27 4.62
C SER A 124 14.43 -14.41 4.78
N ASN A 125 13.39 -14.23 5.60
CA ASN A 125 12.31 -15.19 5.77
C ASN A 125 11.29 -15.10 4.63
N GLY A 126 10.98 -13.88 4.18
CA GLY A 126 10.12 -13.66 3.02
C GLY A 126 10.04 -12.18 2.65
N GLY A 127 9.46 -11.92 1.48
CA GLY A 127 9.25 -10.59 0.97
C GLY A 127 8.19 -9.82 1.76
N VAL A 128 8.42 -8.51 1.92
CA VAL A 128 7.50 -7.56 2.52
C VAL A 128 6.82 -6.78 1.42
N PHE A 129 5.49 -6.88 1.35
CA PHE A 129 4.66 -6.15 0.39
C PHE A 129 4.18 -4.83 1.00
N ILE A 130 4.61 -3.70 0.46
CA ILE A 130 4.20 -2.37 0.90
C ILE A 130 3.15 -1.86 -0.08
N LEU A 131 1.91 -1.70 0.37
CA LEU A 131 0.82 -1.18 -0.46
C LEU A 131 0.90 0.35 -0.50
N ASP A 132 1.23 0.88 -1.67
CA ASP A 132 1.35 2.32 -1.92
C ASP A 132 -0.01 2.92 -2.31
N ARG A 133 -0.77 2.18 -3.12
CA ARG A 133 -2.07 2.62 -3.63
C ARG A 133 -3.01 1.44 -3.84
N LEU A 134 -4.24 1.58 -3.38
CA LEU A 134 -5.37 0.74 -3.79
C LEU A 134 -6.59 1.61 -4.02
N GLU A 135 -7.00 1.71 -5.27
CA GLU A 135 -8.12 2.56 -5.66
C GLU A 135 -9.10 1.80 -6.55
N VAL A 136 -10.39 1.91 -6.24
CA VAL A 136 -11.48 1.33 -7.03
C VAL A 136 -12.26 2.48 -7.65
N ARG A 137 -12.51 2.38 -8.97
CA ARG A 137 -13.30 3.37 -9.71
C ARG A 137 -14.65 3.57 -9.03
N PHE A 138 -15.11 4.82 -8.92
CA PHE A 138 -16.24 5.19 -8.07
C PHE A 138 -17.54 4.39 -8.33
N ASP A 139 -17.80 4.09 -9.61
CA ASP A 139 -18.97 3.35 -10.09
C ASP A 139 -18.91 1.84 -9.78
N SER A 140 -17.75 1.37 -9.29
CA SER A 140 -17.42 -0.04 -9.09
C SER A 140 -17.02 -0.35 -7.64
N THR A 141 -17.28 0.58 -6.71
CA THR A 141 -16.91 0.50 -5.29
C THR A 141 -17.63 -0.58 -4.49
N ARG A 142 -18.65 -1.23 -5.08
CA ARG A 142 -19.40 -2.34 -4.47
C ARG A 142 -18.80 -3.67 -4.96
N LEU A 143 -19.05 -4.78 -4.25
CA LEU A 143 -18.68 -6.16 -4.66
C LEU A 143 -17.27 -6.67 -4.28
N GLY A 144 -16.59 -6.07 -3.29
CA GLY A 144 -15.31 -6.62 -2.80
C GLY A 144 -14.18 -6.63 -3.83
N ILE A 145 -14.26 -5.74 -4.83
CA ILE A 145 -13.33 -5.65 -5.96
C ILE A 145 -11.88 -5.49 -5.51
N SER A 146 -11.64 -4.58 -4.57
CA SER A 146 -10.33 -4.32 -3.97
C SER A 146 -9.73 -5.57 -3.32
N GLN A 147 -10.52 -6.34 -2.58
CA GLN A 147 -10.07 -7.59 -1.96
C GLN A 147 -9.74 -8.62 -3.04
N ARG A 148 -10.61 -8.80 -4.04
CA ARG A 148 -10.36 -9.74 -5.14
C ARG A 148 -9.09 -9.40 -5.91
N LEU A 149 -8.89 -8.11 -6.23
CA LEU A 149 -7.67 -7.61 -6.88
C LEU A 149 -6.45 -7.94 -6.01
N PHE A 150 -6.46 -7.53 -4.74
CA PHE A 150 -5.35 -7.73 -3.82
C PHE A 150 -5.01 -9.21 -3.63
N THR A 151 -6.00 -10.08 -3.40
CA THR A 151 -5.77 -11.52 -3.21
C THR A 151 -5.19 -12.15 -4.46
N ALA A 152 -5.79 -11.93 -5.62
CA ALA A 152 -5.32 -12.56 -6.85
C ALA A 152 -3.94 -12.04 -7.30
N ILE A 153 -3.64 -10.75 -7.11
CA ILE A 153 -2.32 -10.21 -7.47
C ILE A 153 -1.23 -10.72 -6.52
N THR A 154 -1.50 -10.74 -5.21
CA THR A 154 -0.52 -11.24 -4.24
C THR A 154 -0.29 -12.74 -4.40
N GLU A 155 -1.32 -13.53 -4.66
CA GLU A 155 -1.17 -14.95 -5.03
C GLU A 155 -0.33 -15.14 -6.30
N SER A 156 -0.48 -14.29 -7.30
CA SER A 156 0.30 -14.35 -8.55
C SER A 156 1.77 -14.02 -8.31
N VAL A 157 2.04 -12.94 -7.55
CA VAL A 157 3.40 -12.52 -7.18
C VAL A 157 4.08 -13.53 -6.28
N SER A 158 3.34 -14.15 -5.35
CA SER A 158 3.84 -15.17 -4.42
C SER A 158 4.39 -16.41 -5.11
N ARG A 159 4.07 -16.64 -6.40
CA ARG A 159 4.67 -17.73 -7.19
C ARG A 159 6.12 -17.48 -7.57
N SER A 160 6.55 -16.21 -7.58
CA SER A 160 7.91 -15.80 -7.92
C SER A 160 8.71 -15.31 -6.72
N ILE A 161 8.05 -14.69 -5.75
CA ILE A 161 8.68 -14.11 -4.57
C ILE A 161 7.80 -14.52 -3.39
N GLU A 162 8.30 -15.37 -2.50
CA GLU A 162 7.57 -15.72 -1.29
C GLU A 162 7.31 -14.47 -0.46
N LEU A 163 6.06 -14.17 -0.14
CA LEU A 163 5.68 -13.00 0.65
C LEU A 163 5.28 -13.43 2.07
N CYS A 164 5.83 -12.78 3.09
CA CYS A 164 5.55 -13.10 4.49
C CYS A 164 4.68 -12.06 5.21
N LEU A 165 4.86 -10.80 4.86
CA LEU A 165 4.22 -9.66 5.51
C LEU A 165 3.73 -8.69 4.46
N TYR A 166 2.60 -8.05 4.71
CA TYR A 166 2.26 -6.81 4.01
C TYR A 166 2.01 -5.67 5.00
N ALA A 167 2.38 -4.48 4.57
CA ALA A 167 2.27 -3.23 5.32
C ALA A 167 1.65 -2.14 4.44
N LEU A 168 0.96 -1.20 5.04
CA LEU A 168 0.34 -0.07 4.33
C LEU A 168 0.21 1.13 5.26
N GLN A 169 0.26 2.34 4.69
CA GLN A 169 -0.15 3.55 5.39
C GLN A 169 -1.59 3.90 4.98
N PRO A 170 -2.56 3.93 5.90
CA PRO A 170 -3.89 4.43 5.58
C PRO A 170 -3.80 5.94 5.33
N PHE A 171 -3.75 6.30 4.05
CA PHE A 171 -3.75 7.69 3.59
C PHE A 171 -4.93 7.90 2.63
N PRO A 172 -5.91 8.75 2.98
CA PRO A 172 -7.01 9.06 2.07
C PRO A 172 -6.51 9.99 0.95
N LEU A 173 -6.46 9.47 -0.28
CA LEU A 173 -5.82 10.12 -1.44
C LEU A 173 -6.40 11.50 -1.79
N GLN A 174 -7.66 11.78 -1.42
CA GLN A 174 -8.27 13.08 -1.65
C GLN A 174 -7.56 14.24 -0.92
N TYR A 175 -6.72 13.96 0.08
CA TYR A 175 -5.97 14.98 0.84
C TYR A 175 -4.51 15.13 0.39
N GLU A 176 -4.05 14.33 -0.56
CA GLU A 176 -2.65 14.35 -0.99
C GLU A 176 -2.32 15.73 -1.62
N TYR A 177 -1.23 16.38 -1.20
CA TYR A 177 -0.82 17.75 -1.63
C TYR A 177 -1.91 18.83 -1.48
N CYS A 178 -2.81 18.71 -0.50
CA CYS A 178 -3.87 19.69 -0.26
C CYS A 178 -3.82 20.30 1.14
N ASP A 179 -2.70 20.14 1.86
CA ASP A 179 -2.56 20.64 3.23
C ASP A 179 -2.59 22.19 3.27
N PRO A 180 -3.50 22.79 4.05
CA PRO A 180 -3.51 24.23 4.25
C PRO A 180 -2.35 24.64 5.17
N GLY A 181 -1.87 25.87 5.00
CA GLY A 181 -0.90 26.44 5.94
C GLY A 181 -1.45 26.51 7.37
N SER A 182 -0.58 26.41 8.37
CA SER A 182 -0.97 26.41 9.80
C SER A 182 -1.71 27.66 10.27
N GLU A 183 -1.57 28.76 9.53
CA GLU A 183 -2.25 30.02 9.81
C GLU A 183 -3.61 30.14 9.08
N SER A 184 -3.97 29.18 8.23
CA SER A 184 -5.23 29.19 7.47
C SER A 184 -6.41 28.93 8.40
N PRO A 185 -7.53 29.68 8.29
CA PRO A 185 -8.71 29.43 9.11
C PRO A 185 -9.32 28.04 8.90
N GLU A 186 -9.00 27.37 7.79
CA GLU A 186 -9.44 26.02 7.46
C GLU A 186 -8.56 24.91 8.03
N TYR A 187 -7.40 25.23 8.62
CA TYR A 187 -6.41 24.25 9.08
C TYR A 187 -7.02 23.19 10.02
N GLU A 188 -7.67 23.63 11.10
CA GLU A 188 -8.28 22.72 12.09
C GLU A 188 -9.38 21.86 11.46
N THR A 189 -10.19 22.44 10.56
CA THR A 189 -11.29 21.70 9.93
C THR A 189 -10.77 20.67 8.94
N PHE A 190 -9.72 20.99 8.17
CA PHE A 190 -9.03 20.07 7.27
C PHE A 190 -8.47 18.88 8.03
N TRP A 191 -7.70 19.11 9.09
CA TRP A 191 -7.06 18.03 9.85
C TRP A 191 -8.10 17.17 10.59
N ALA A 192 -9.19 17.76 11.08
CA ALA A 192 -10.29 17.00 11.65
C ALA A 192 -10.95 16.07 10.61
N ALA A 193 -11.22 16.57 9.40
CA ALA A 193 -11.79 15.77 8.32
C ALA A 193 -10.83 14.66 7.84
N PHE A 194 -9.55 14.99 7.66
CA PHE A 194 -8.49 14.03 7.33
C PHE A 194 -8.42 12.90 8.36
N CYS A 195 -8.43 13.22 9.66
CA CYS A 195 -8.37 12.22 10.71
C CYS A 195 -9.57 11.25 10.65
N LEU A 196 -10.77 11.78 10.44
CA LEU A 196 -11.99 10.96 10.32
C LEU A 196 -11.93 10.03 9.11
N ASP A 197 -11.49 10.51 7.95
CA ASP A 197 -11.40 9.69 6.75
C ASP A 197 -10.26 8.67 6.83
N LYS A 198 -9.14 9.03 7.45
CA LYS A 198 -8.04 8.11 7.78
C LYS A 198 -8.52 6.99 8.70
N GLU A 199 -9.32 7.30 9.72
CA GLU A 199 -9.89 6.31 10.63
C GLU A 199 -10.84 5.35 9.90
N LYS A 200 -11.75 5.87 9.06
CA LYS A 200 -12.63 5.03 8.23
C LYS A 200 -11.82 4.09 7.33
N LEU A 201 -10.78 4.62 6.68
CA LEU A 201 -9.91 3.84 5.81
C LEU A 201 -9.11 2.78 6.59
N SER A 202 -8.63 3.12 7.78
CA SER A 202 -7.95 2.18 8.68
C SER A 202 -8.88 1.04 9.08
N ASN A 203 -10.10 1.35 9.50
CA ASN A 203 -11.12 0.37 9.86
C ASN A 203 -11.48 -0.54 8.68
N TYR A 204 -11.59 0.03 7.48
CA TYR A 204 -11.77 -0.73 6.25
C TYR A 204 -10.62 -1.72 6.03
N TYR A 205 -9.36 -1.28 6.15
CA TYR A 205 -8.21 -2.16 5.98
C TYR A 205 -8.15 -3.27 7.04
N CYS A 206 -8.42 -2.94 8.31
CA CYS A 206 -8.50 -3.91 9.40
C CYS A 206 -9.57 -4.98 9.15
N TYR A 207 -10.76 -4.57 8.70
CA TYR A 207 -11.86 -5.50 8.45
C TYR A 207 -11.63 -6.35 7.19
N GLN A 208 -11.27 -5.72 6.07
CA GLN A 208 -11.23 -6.38 4.78
C GLN A 208 -9.98 -7.23 4.57
N PHE A 209 -8.85 -6.81 5.13
CA PHE A 209 -7.55 -7.46 4.93
C PHE A 209 -6.99 -8.07 6.23
N GLY A 210 -7.61 -7.82 7.39
CA GLY A 210 -7.11 -8.33 8.67
C GLY A 210 -5.90 -7.57 9.21
N CYS A 211 -5.68 -6.36 8.70
CA CYS A 211 -4.64 -5.45 9.15
C CYS A 211 -4.73 -5.11 10.63
N LYS A 212 -3.58 -4.89 11.26
CA LYS A 212 -3.44 -4.45 12.66
C LYS A 212 -2.42 -3.33 12.76
N SER A 213 -2.67 -2.40 13.68
CA SER A 213 -1.64 -1.43 14.08
C SER A 213 -0.65 -2.07 15.03
N VAL A 214 0.64 -1.78 14.85
CA VAL A 214 1.72 -2.23 15.74
C VAL A 214 1.72 -1.44 17.04
N SER A 215 1.46 -0.14 16.96
CA SER A 215 1.41 0.74 18.12
C SER A 215 0.51 1.97 17.86
N PRO A 216 0.15 2.73 18.90
CA PRO A 216 -0.52 4.02 18.72
C PRO A 216 0.32 5.07 17.97
N TYR A 217 1.65 4.88 17.93
CA TYR A 217 2.60 5.85 17.38
C TYR A 217 2.99 5.52 15.93
N THR A 218 2.81 4.27 15.50
CA THR A 218 3.09 3.82 14.13
C THR A 218 1.99 4.30 13.20
N ARG A 219 2.38 4.80 12.04
CA ARG A 219 1.44 5.34 11.04
C ARG A 219 0.89 4.29 10.09
N PHE A 220 1.40 3.06 10.14
CA PHE A 220 1.09 1.97 9.22
C PHE A 220 0.33 0.85 9.91
N LEU A 221 -0.37 0.09 9.08
CA LEU A 221 -1.04 -1.15 9.42
C LEU A 221 -0.33 -2.31 8.74
N MET A 222 -0.41 -3.50 9.33
CA MET A 222 0.23 -4.69 8.81
C MET A 222 -0.60 -5.94 9.00
N SER A 223 -0.36 -6.95 8.17
CA SER A 223 -0.76 -8.32 8.45
C SER A 223 0.20 -9.31 7.80
N ALA A 224 0.15 -10.55 8.26
CA ALA A 224 0.87 -11.65 7.65
C ALA A 224 0.12 -12.18 6.42
N PHE A 225 0.88 -12.71 5.45
CA PHE A 225 0.30 -13.51 4.37
C PHE A 225 -0.08 -14.92 4.84
N ASN A 226 -0.84 -15.66 4.03
CA ASN A 226 -1.19 -17.04 4.31
C ASN A 226 0.07 -17.91 4.48
N GLY A 227 0.08 -18.78 5.50
CA GLY A 227 1.25 -19.56 5.87
C GLY A 227 2.20 -18.84 6.84
N TRP A 228 1.94 -17.56 7.15
CA TRP A 228 2.71 -16.76 8.09
C TRP A 228 1.84 -16.28 9.26
N LYS A 229 2.48 -16.02 10.39
CA LYS A 229 1.84 -15.50 11.59
C LYS A 229 2.54 -14.23 12.03
N LEU A 230 1.75 -13.17 12.20
CA LEU A 230 2.18 -11.91 12.75
C LEU A 230 1.87 -11.87 14.26
N SER A 231 2.92 -11.68 15.06
CA SER A 231 2.82 -11.43 16.49
C SER A 231 3.14 -9.97 16.78
N ILE A 232 2.25 -9.30 17.51
CA ILE A 232 2.43 -7.92 17.94
C ILE A 232 2.29 -7.90 19.46
N ASN A 233 3.29 -7.34 20.15
CA ASN A 233 3.29 -7.19 21.59
C ASN A 233 3.92 -5.84 21.97
N ARG A 234 4.15 -5.62 23.28
CA ARG A 234 4.70 -4.34 23.79
C ARG A 234 6.14 -4.06 23.35
N LEU A 235 6.89 -5.08 22.94
CA LEU A 235 8.27 -4.96 22.49
C LEU A 235 8.37 -4.65 21.00
N GLY A 236 7.28 -4.82 20.24
CA GLY A 236 7.27 -4.63 18.80
C GLY A 236 6.50 -5.74 18.09
N TRP A 237 6.90 -6.01 16.86
CA TRP A 237 6.33 -7.05 16.02
C TRP A 237 7.37 -8.07 15.53
N SER A 238 6.92 -9.29 15.28
CA SER A 238 7.71 -10.37 14.67
C SER A 238 6.83 -11.19 13.72
N VAL A 239 7.42 -11.74 12.67
CA VAL A 239 6.72 -12.59 11.70
C VAL A 239 7.45 -13.93 11.55
N PHE A 240 6.69 -15.02 11.59
CA PHE A 240 7.22 -16.39 11.52
C PHE A 240 6.24 -17.31 10.79
N ILE A 241 6.74 -18.44 10.31
CA ILE A 241 5.93 -19.43 9.59
C ILE A 241 4.87 -20.01 10.55
N SER A 242 3.63 -20.11 10.08
CA SER A 242 2.57 -20.79 10.82
C SER A 242 2.77 -22.30 10.71
N GLU A 243 2.87 -22.98 11.85
CA GLU A 243 2.76 -24.44 11.96
C GLU A 243 1.42 -24.96 11.44
#